data_AF-A0A5B6VXD6-F1
#
_entry.id   AF-A0A5B6VXD6-F1
#
_cell.length_a   1.000
_cell.length_b   1.000
_cell.length_c   1.000
_cell.angle_alpha   90.00
_cell.angle_beta   90.00
_cell.angle_gamma   90.00
#
_symmetry.space_group_name_H-M   'P 1'
#
loop_
_entity.id
_entity.type
_entity.pdbx_description
1 polymer ?
#
loop_
_entity_poly.entity_id
_entity_poly.type
_entity_poly.pdbx_seq_one_letter_code
_entity_poly.pdbx_strand_id
1 'polypeptide(L)'
;MVCFSPNTPVSQRAVAMELLNMKVVNSLDSYLGLSILVGRKKSNAFKSILNYIVNRINSWSKRLLSSRGKEIFVKLVIQSIPTCAFTVFLALKDVLKGLQSMIECVWWGGGEKSRGWSMLAWDRMCHPKVWRLINCKDTLCYKVLRAKYFPNGDVFHPRKINKPFFTWQSIAKAASTLSEGFGWNVGNGRSVDIWNDNWGFEGLSGSSIRLGEAWCMRIKENKDGWKEDRILELYGESMRDQICKMPILHNSHADQRIWFHNPCGFFSTKTAYSWLILKQKLGHDNLPTYDKIASIRDGFNSTCPRCENERETLIHVMKDCPKVRAVLEHGGFNNRLLNEKFTRCID
;
A
#
# COMPACT_ATOMS: atom_id res chain seq x y z
N MET A 1 -9.82 -26.18 -35.92
CA MET A 1 -9.61 -24.98 -36.76
C MET A 1 -8.16 -24.55 -36.64
N VAL A 2 -7.50 -24.17 -37.73
CA VAL A 2 -6.10 -23.73 -37.73
C VAL A 2 -5.99 -22.36 -38.41
N CYS A 3 -5.11 -21.48 -37.90
CA CYS A 3 -4.84 -20.18 -38.51
C CYS A 3 -3.35 -20.05 -38.74
N PHE A 4 -2.95 -19.63 -39.94
CA PHE A 4 -1.54 -19.45 -40.31
C PHE A 4 -1.13 -17.99 -40.19
N SER A 5 0.15 -17.74 -39.89
CA SER A 5 0.71 -16.39 -39.94
C SER A 5 0.63 -15.83 -41.37
N PRO A 6 0.42 -14.51 -41.56
CA PRO A 6 0.42 -13.89 -42.88
C PRO A 6 1.68 -14.20 -43.70
N ASN A 7 2.81 -14.44 -43.02
CA ASN A 7 4.11 -14.70 -43.63
C ASN A 7 4.34 -16.17 -44.03
N THR A 8 3.41 -17.09 -43.73
CA THR A 8 3.57 -18.51 -44.08
C THR A 8 3.25 -18.71 -45.57
N PRO A 9 4.17 -19.27 -46.40
CA PRO A 9 3.94 -19.54 -47.82
C PRO A 9 2.74 -20.48 -48.06
N VAL A 10 2.01 -20.26 -49.16
CA VAL A 10 0.82 -21.04 -49.51
C VAL A 10 1.11 -22.54 -49.65
N SER A 11 2.29 -22.89 -50.18
CA SER A 11 2.74 -24.29 -50.31
C SER A 11 2.84 -25.00 -48.95
N GLN A 12 3.39 -24.34 -47.94
CA GLN A 12 3.48 -24.89 -46.58
C GLN A 12 2.12 -24.99 -45.89
N ARG A 13 1.21 -24.05 -46.16
CA ARG A 13 -0.17 -24.12 -45.64
C ARG A 13 -0.90 -25.33 -46.21
N ALA A 14 -0.76 -25.60 -47.51
CA ALA A 14 -1.41 -26.73 -48.17
C ALA A 14 -0.94 -28.08 -47.59
N VAL A 15 0.37 -28.26 -47.41
CA VAL A 15 0.94 -29.47 -46.78
C VAL A 15 0.43 -29.65 -45.35
N ALA A 16 0.43 -28.57 -44.56
CA ALA A 16 -0.08 -28.63 -43.18
C ALA A 16 -1.59 -28.89 -43.11
N MET A 17 -2.37 -28.42 -44.09
CA MET A 17 -3.80 -28.70 -44.19
C MET A 17 -4.08 -30.18 -44.43
N GLU A 18 -3.33 -30.78 -45.36
CA GLU A 18 -3.47 -32.20 -45.72
C GLU A 18 -3.08 -33.11 -44.54
N LEU A 19 -1.99 -32.79 -43.84
CA LEU A 19 -1.54 -33.56 -42.69
C LEU A 19 -2.44 -33.45 -41.47
N LEU A 20 -2.97 -32.25 -41.19
CA LEU A 20 -3.73 -31.99 -39.96
C LEU A 20 -5.24 -32.24 -40.12
N ASN A 21 -5.75 -32.30 -41.36
CA ASN A 21 -7.17 -32.44 -41.67
C ASN A 21 -8.07 -31.45 -40.90
N MET A 22 -7.59 -30.21 -40.69
CA MET A 22 -8.28 -29.16 -39.95
C MET A 22 -8.75 -28.02 -40.87
N LYS A 23 -9.95 -27.48 -40.60
CA LYS A 23 -10.46 -26.28 -41.29
C LYS A 23 -9.57 -25.06 -41.03
N VAL A 24 -9.09 -24.41 -42.09
CA VAL A 24 -8.36 -23.14 -42.01
C VAL A 24 -9.35 -22.00 -41.78
N VAL A 25 -9.03 -21.14 -40.81
CA VAL A 25 -9.83 -19.95 -40.49
C VAL A 25 -8.92 -18.72 -40.50
N ASN A 26 -9.41 -17.62 -41.07
CA ASN A 26 -8.68 -16.36 -41.17
C ASN A 26 -8.46 -15.67 -39.82
N SER A 27 -9.24 -16.04 -38.81
CA SER A 27 -9.12 -15.58 -37.43
C SER A 27 -9.63 -16.66 -36.50
N LEU A 28 -8.85 -16.99 -35.46
CA LEU A 28 -9.36 -17.78 -34.35
C LEU A 28 -10.33 -16.93 -33.52
N ASP A 29 -11.44 -17.54 -33.10
CA ASP A 29 -12.44 -16.89 -32.26
C ASP A 29 -11.87 -16.44 -30.91
N SER A 30 -12.64 -15.66 -30.15
CA SER A 30 -12.22 -15.24 -28.82
C SER A 30 -12.26 -16.41 -27.84
N TYR A 31 -11.17 -16.61 -27.10
CA TYR A 31 -11.15 -17.51 -25.93
C TYR A 31 -11.31 -16.67 -24.67
N LEU A 32 -12.29 -17.02 -23.82
CA LEU A 32 -12.61 -16.29 -22.59
C LEU A 32 -12.84 -14.77 -22.81
N GLY A 33 -13.41 -14.40 -23.96
CA GLY A 33 -13.66 -12.99 -24.32
C GLY A 33 -12.44 -12.21 -24.80
N LEU A 34 -11.29 -12.88 -24.96
CA LEU A 34 -10.05 -12.30 -25.49
C LEU A 34 -9.76 -12.89 -26.87
N SER A 35 -9.44 -12.03 -27.84
CA SER A 35 -9.00 -12.49 -29.16
C SER A 35 -7.73 -13.31 -29.02
N ILE A 36 -7.75 -14.58 -29.48
CA ILE A 36 -6.58 -15.47 -29.41
C ILE A 36 -5.41 -14.90 -30.23
N LEU A 37 -5.72 -14.22 -31.34
CA LEU A 37 -4.75 -13.53 -32.18
C LEU A 37 -4.68 -12.05 -31.81
N VAL A 38 -3.92 -11.72 -30.77
CA VAL A 38 -3.56 -10.33 -30.48
C VAL A 38 -2.38 -9.94 -31.37
N GLY A 39 -2.68 -9.30 -32.51
CA GLY A 39 -1.65 -8.74 -33.40
C GLY A 39 -0.81 -7.63 -32.72
N ARG A 40 0.10 -7.00 -33.47
CA ARG A 40 0.99 -5.93 -32.94
C ARG A 40 0.24 -4.79 -32.23
N LYS A 41 -1.01 -4.50 -32.62
CA LYS A 41 -1.89 -3.51 -31.99
C LYS A 41 -2.71 -4.13 -30.85
N LYS A 42 -2.07 -4.30 -29.67
CA LYS A 42 -2.72 -4.78 -28.43
C LYS A 42 -3.95 -3.97 -28.00
N SER A 43 -4.09 -2.73 -28.48
CA SER A 43 -5.23 -1.85 -28.21
C SER A 43 -6.57 -2.41 -28.72
N ASN A 44 -6.58 -3.22 -29.79
CA ASN A 44 -7.82 -3.79 -30.33
C ASN A 44 -8.46 -4.82 -29.39
N ALA A 45 -7.65 -5.63 -28.71
CA ALA A 45 -8.13 -6.58 -27.70
C ALA A 45 -8.83 -5.82 -26.55
N PHE A 46 -8.25 -4.71 -26.10
CA PHE A 46 -8.85 -3.88 -25.04
C PHE A 46 -10.10 -3.12 -25.51
N LYS A 47 -10.20 -2.70 -26.77
CA LYS A 47 -11.43 -2.10 -27.32
C LYS A 47 -12.62 -3.05 -27.23
N SER A 48 -12.41 -4.33 -27.54
CA SER A 48 -13.46 -5.35 -27.42
C SER A 48 -13.97 -5.45 -25.97
N ILE A 49 -13.05 -5.48 -25.00
CA ILE A 49 -13.38 -5.51 -23.57
C ILE A 49 -14.14 -4.25 -23.15
N LEU A 50 -13.66 -3.07 -23.55
CA LEU A 50 -14.33 -1.80 -23.23
C LEU A 50 -15.75 -1.75 -23.81
N ASN A 51 -15.96 -2.18 -25.05
CA ASN A 51 -17.28 -2.26 -25.67
C ASN A 51 -18.20 -3.23 -24.91
N TYR A 52 -17.67 -4.37 -24.46
CA TYR A 52 -18.42 -5.32 -23.64
C TYR A 52 -18.85 -4.70 -22.30
N ILE A 53 -17.96 -3.95 -21.65
CA ILE A 53 -18.28 -3.21 -20.41
C ILE A 53 -19.37 -2.16 -20.66
N VAL A 54 -19.26 -1.36 -21.72
CA VAL A 54 -20.28 -0.36 -22.10
C VAL A 54 -21.64 -1.02 -22.31
N ASN A 55 -21.70 -2.14 -23.02
CA ASN A 55 -22.95 -2.87 -23.24
C ASN A 55 -23.56 -3.39 -21.93
N ARG A 56 -22.72 -3.88 -21.00
CA ARG A 56 -23.17 -4.30 -19.67
C ARG A 56 -23.70 -3.11 -18.87
N ILE A 57 -23.02 -1.97 -18.90
CA ILE A 57 -23.47 -0.73 -18.25
C ILE A 57 -24.81 -0.30 -18.81
N ASN A 58 -24.96 -0.22 -20.14
CA ASN A 58 -26.21 0.22 -20.79
C ASN A 58 -27.38 -0.72 -20.45
N SER A 59 -27.14 -2.04 -20.46
CA SER A 59 -28.14 -3.04 -20.08
C SER A 59 -28.62 -2.87 -18.64
N TRP A 60 -27.72 -2.55 -17.71
CA TRP A 60 -28.04 -2.38 -16.30
C TRP A 60 -28.50 -0.96 -15.94
N SER A 61 -28.14 0.06 -16.71
CA SER A 61 -28.54 1.46 -16.48
C SER A 61 -30.06 1.66 -16.52
N LYS A 62 -30.77 0.79 -17.27
CA LYS A 62 -32.24 0.73 -17.32
C LYS A 62 -32.88 0.30 -15.99
N ARG A 63 -32.09 -0.28 -15.08
CA ARG A 63 -32.50 -0.64 -13.72
C ARG A 63 -32.04 0.48 -12.79
N LEU A 64 -32.97 1.17 -12.15
CA LEU A 64 -32.65 2.18 -11.14
C LEU A 64 -31.92 1.52 -9.95
N LEU A 65 -30.59 1.60 -9.95
CA LEU A 65 -29.76 1.05 -8.88
C LEU A 65 -29.62 2.04 -7.73
N SER A 66 -29.84 1.57 -6.50
CA SER A 66 -29.43 2.29 -5.29
C SER A 66 -27.91 2.49 -5.27
N SER A 67 -27.39 3.43 -4.47
CA SER A 67 -25.93 3.66 -4.36
C SER A 67 -25.16 2.39 -3.96
N ARG A 68 -25.76 1.56 -3.10
CA ARG A 68 -25.19 0.25 -2.73
C ARG A 68 -25.23 -0.75 -3.89
N GLY A 69 -26.31 -0.75 -4.68
CA GLY A 69 -26.43 -1.54 -5.90
C GLY A 69 -25.38 -1.17 -6.95
N LYS A 70 -25.11 0.13 -7.13
CA LYS A 70 -24.04 0.64 -8.01
C LYS A 70 -22.65 0.15 -7.56
N GLU A 71 -22.37 0.15 -6.25
CA GLU A 71 -21.10 -0.37 -5.72
C GLU A 71 -20.90 -1.85 -6.02
N ILE A 72 -21.94 -2.64 -5.79
CA ILE A 72 -21.91 -4.08 -6.07
C ILE A 72 -21.74 -4.31 -7.58
N PHE A 73 -22.48 -3.58 -8.41
CA PHE A 73 -22.39 -3.69 -9.86
C PHE A 73 -20.99 -3.35 -10.39
N VAL A 74 -20.40 -2.25 -9.91
CA VAL A 74 -19.04 -1.86 -10.27
C VAL A 74 -18.04 -2.94 -9.88
N LYS A 75 -18.08 -3.44 -8.65
CA LYS A 75 -17.09 -4.39 -8.14
C LYS A 75 -17.21 -5.79 -8.73
N LEU A 76 -18.43 -6.31 -8.82
CA LEU A 76 -18.67 -7.70 -9.19
C LEU A 76 -18.82 -7.90 -10.70
N VAL A 77 -19.28 -6.88 -11.42
CA VAL A 77 -19.53 -6.98 -12.87
C VAL A 77 -18.49 -6.19 -13.65
N ILE A 78 -18.38 -4.87 -13.44
CA ILE A 78 -17.52 -4.04 -14.29
C ILE A 78 -16.03 -4.36 -14.06
N GLN A 79 -15.61 -4.46 -12.80
CA GLN A 79 -14.20 -4.68 -12.45
C GLN A 79 -13.73 -6.11 -12.69
N SER A 80 -14.61 -7.11 -12.67
CA SER A 80 -14.24 -8.52 -12.87
C SER A 80 -13.93 -8.86 -14.33
N ILE A 81 -14.62 -8.21 -15.27
CA ILE A 81 -14.46 -8.40 -16.72
C ILE A 81 -13.00 -8.20 -17.19
N PRO A 82 -12.34 -7.07 -16.91
CA PRO A 82 -10.97 -6.86 -17.36
C PRO A 82 -9.93 -7.62 -16.53
N THR A 83 -10.28 -8.17 -15.37
CA THR A 83 -9.30 -8.83 -14.47
C THR A 83 -8.57 -9.96 -15.16
N CYS A 84 -9.27 -10.84 -15.89
CA CYS A 84 -8.64 -11.93 -16.64
C CYS A 84 -7.73 -11.43 -17.78
N ALA A 85 -8.07 -10.30 -18.39
CA ALA A 85 -7.23 -9.69 -19.42
C ALA A 85 -5.97 -9.06 -18.82
N PHE A 86 -6.10 -8.39 -17.67
CA PHE A 86 -5.00 -7.70 -17.00
C PHE A 86 -4.03 -8.64 -16.30
N THR A 87 -4.43 -9.89 -16.00
CA THR A 87 -3.48 -10.90 -15.52
C THR A 87 -2.54 -11.38 -16.63
N VAL A 88 -2.96 -11.32 -17.89
CA VAL A 88 -2.18 -11.81 -19.04
C VAL A 88 -1.51 -10.66 -19.81
N PHE A 89 -2.14 -9.49 -19.88
CA PHE A 89 -1.65 -8.33 -20.64
C PHE A 89 -1.43 -7.11 -19.76
N LEU A 90 -0.30 -6.41 -20.00
CA LEU A 90 -0.06 -5.10 -19.42
C LEU A 90 -1.11 -4.10 -19.95
N ALA A 91 -1.90 -3.53 -19.05
CA ALA A 91 -2.92 -2.54 -19.39
C ALA A 91 -2.29 -1.24 -19.88
N LEU A 92 -2.74 -0.74 -21.03
CA LEU A 92 -2.35 0.58 -21.54
C LEU A 92 -3.02 1.68 -20.70
N LYS A 93 -2.30 2.79 -20.47
CA LYS A 93 -2.81 3.94 -19.68
C LYS A 93 -4.16 4.45 -20.21
N ASP A 94 -4.35 4.49 -21.52
CA ASP A 94 -5.59 4.97 -22.15
C ASP A 94 -6.78 4.04 -21.89
N VAL A 95 -6.54 2.73 -21.80
CA VAL A 95 -7.56 1.74 -21.47
C VAL A 95 -8.01 1.90 -20.03
N LEU A 96 -7.05 2.14 -19.11
CA LEU A 96 -7.36 2.40 -17.71
C LEU A 96 -8.16 3.71 -17.53
N LYS A 97 -7.79 4.78 -18.26
CA LYS A 97 -8.55 6.03 -18.26
C LYS A 97 -9.97 5.86 -18.80
N GLY A 98 -10.13 5.11 -19.90
CA GLY A 98 -11.44 4.80 -20.47
C GLY A 98 -12.31 4.00 -19.50
N LEU A 99 -11.75 2.96 -18.88
CA LEU A 99 -12.43 2.15 -17.86
C LEU A 99 -12.84 3.02 -16.66
N GLN A 100 -11.92 3.86 -16.17
CA GLN A 100 -12.17 4.77 -15.05
C GLN A 100 -13.34 5.70 -15.36
N SER A 101 -13.34 6.35 -16.52
CA SER A 101 -14.42 7.25 -16.94
C SER A 101 -15.78 6.53 -17.01
N MET A 102 -15.82 5.28 -17.49
CA MET A 102 -17.05 4.49 -17.49
C MET A 102 -17.56 4.19 -16.07
N ILE A 103 -16.66 3.85 -15.14
CA ILE A 103 -17.04 3.57 -13.75
C ILE A 103 -17.50 4.86 -13.05
N GLU A 104 -16.83 6.00 -13.29
CA GLU A 104 -17.24 7.32 -12.82
C GLU A 104 -18.67 7.65 -13.27
N CYS A 105 -18.98 7.44 -14.55
CA CYS A 105 -20.32 7.65 -15.10
C CYS A 105 -21.37 6.78 -14.41
N VAL A 106 -21.08 5.49 -14.18
CA VAL A 106 -22.01 4.58 -13.47
C VAL A 106 -22.25 5.03 -12.03
N TRP A 107 -21.19 5.45 -11.35
CA TRP A 107 -21.23 5.81 -9.94
C TRP A 107 -21.99 7.12 -9.71
N TRP A 108 -21.62 8.17 -10.44
CA TRP A 108 -22.19 9.51 -10.27
C TRP A 108 -23.50 9.69 -11.03
N GLY A 109 -23.65 9.07 -12.20
CA GLY A 109 -24.83 9.25 -13.05
C GLY A 109 -26.13 8.83 -12.36
N GLY A 110 -27.17 9.67 -12.44
CA GLY A 110 -28.56 9.23 -12.34
C GLY A 110 -29.04 8.74 -13.71
N GLY A 111 -30.23 8.14 -13.80
CA GLY A 111 -30.77 7.53 -15.03
C GLY A 111 -30.64 8.38 -16.31
N GLU A 112 -30.84 7.71 -17.46
CA GLU A 112 -30.53 8.01 -18.88
C GLU A 112 -30.19 9.44 -19.38
N LYS A 113 -30.49 10.53 -18.65
CA LYS A 113 -30.22 11.92 -19.08
C LYS A 113 -29.57 12.84 -18.03
N SER A 114 -29.28 12.38 -16.80
CA SER A 114 -28.64 13.24 -15.81
C SER A 114 -27.11 13.08 -15.80
N ARG A 115 -26.38 14.16 -16.13
CA ARG A 115 -24.97 14.28 -15.72
C ARG A 115 -24.96 14.32 -14.19
N GLY A 116 -24.62 13.19 -13.59
CA GLY A 116 -24.45 13.08 -12.16
C GLY A 116 -23.46 14.10 -11.63
N TRP A 117 -23.78 14.78 -10.53
CA TRP A 117 -22.83 15.65 -9.87
C TRP A 117 -21.78 14.79 -9.17
N SER A 118 -20.52 14.91 -9.59
CA SER A 118 -19.39 14.29 -8.91
C SER A 118 -19.16 14.97 -7.56
N MET A 119 -19.79 14.45 -6.50
CA MET A 119 -19.67 15.01 -5.14
C MET A 119 -18.26 14.87 -4.56
N LEU A 120 -17.45 13.96 -5.11
CA LEU A 120 -16.06 13.76 -4.75
C LEU A 120 -15.26 13.44 -6.02
N ALA A 121 -14.07 14.00 -6.15
CA ALA A 121 -13.16 13.66 -7.24
C ALA A 121 -12.80 12.15 -7.19
N TRP A 122 -12.73 11.49 -8.35
CA TRP A 122 -12.62 10.03 -8.42
C TRP A 122 -11.30 9.50 -7.87
N ASP A 123 -10.22 10.23 -8.12
CA ASP A 123 -8.90 10.03 -7.52
C ASP A 123 -8.98 9.94 -5.99
N ARG A 124 -9.74 10.85 -5.36
CA ARG A 124 -9.99 10.84 -3.91
C ARG A 124 -10.85 9.66 -3.47
N MET A 125 -11.78 9.20 -4.32
CA MET A 125 -12.60 8.03 -4.03
C MET A 125 -11.79 6.73 -4.04
N CYS A 126 -10.82 6.64 -4.96
CA CYS A 126 -9.89 5.53 -5.10
C CYS A 126 -8.82 5.47 -4.01
N HIS A 127 -8.68 6.52 -3.18
CA HIS A 127 -7.81 6.45 -2.03
C HIS A 127 -8.25 5.34 -1.06
N PRO A 128 -7.28 4.56 -0.54
CA PRO A 128 -7.54 3.61 0.52
C PRO A 128 -8.28 4.28 1.69
N LYS A 129 -9.27 3.60 2.28
CA LYS A 129 -10.23 4.20 3.21
C LYS A 129 -9.56 4.99 4.35
N VAL A 130 -8.47 4.47 4.91
CA VAL A 130 -7.69 5.13 5.97
C VAL A 130 -7.04 6.42 5.45
N TRP A 131 -6.33 6.35 4.32
CA TRP A 131 -5.69 7.52 3.70
C TRP A 131 -6.68 8.62 3.31
N ARG A 132 -7.88 8.23 2.86
CA ARG A 132 -8.97 9.18 2.56
C ARG A 132 -9.46 9.90 3.81
N LEU A 133 -9.55 9.21 4.95
CA LEU A 133 -9.92 9.83 6.22
C LEU A 133 -8.84 10.76 6.79
N ILE A 134 -7.60 10.65 6.30
CA ILE A 134 -6.51 11.55 6.68
C ILE A 134 -6.52 12.81 5.82
N ASN A 135 -6.66 12.67 4.49
CA ASN A 135 -6.42 13.76 3.55
C ASN A 135 -7.69 14.45 3.00
N CYS A 136 -8.85 13.78 3.06
CA CYS A 136 -10.10 14.31 2.48
C CYS A 136 -11.08 14.77 3.58
N LYS A 137 -10.65 15.76 4.37
CA LYS A 137 -11.37 16.28 5.55
C LYS A 137 -12.62 17.11 5.21
N ASP A 138 -12.70 17.60 3.98
CA ASP A 138 -13.82 18.36 3.42
C ASP A 138 -15.06 17.50 3.15
N THR A 139 -14.87 16.18 3.03
CA THR A 139 -15.93 15.25 2.62
C THR A 139 -16.99 15.01 3.70
N LEU A 140 -18.24 14.81 3.28
CA LEU A 140 -19.34 14.44 4.18
C LEU A 140 -19.03 13.14 4.94
N CYS A 141 -18.41 12.16 4.26
CA CYS A 141 -17.98 10.90 4.86
C CYS A 141 -17.03 11.14 6.04
N TYR A 142 -16.02 12.00 5.87
CA TYR A 142 -15.14 12.40 6.96
C TYR A 142 -15.89 13.09 8.08
N LYS A 143 -16.73 14.10 7.77
CA LYS A 143 -17.48 14.86 8.78
C LYS A 143 -18.36 13.96 9.66
N VAL A 144 -19.09 13.03 9.04
CA VAL A 144 -19.96 12.06 9.74
C VAL A 144 -19.13 11.07 10.57
N LEU A 145 -18.09 10.48 10.00
CA LEU A 145 -17.26 9.51 10.72
C LEU A 145 -16.47 10.18 11.85
N ARG A 146 -15.95 11.39 11.64
CA ARG A 146 -15.28 12.20 12.68
C ARG A 146 -16.21 12.46 13.84
N ALA A 147 -17.40 13.03 13.59
CA ALA A 147 -18.37 13.36 14.62
C ALA A 147 -18.74 12.14 15.49
N LYS A 148 -18.83 10.96 14.87
CA LYS A 148 -19.19 9.73 15.56
C LYS A 148 -18.02 9.06 16.26
N TYR A 149 -16.89 8.89 15.59
CA TYR A 149 -15.83 7.97 15.98
C TYR A 149 -14.56 8.63 16.51
N PHE A 150 -14.24 9.85 16.10
CA PHE A 150 -13.01 10.54 16.51
C PHE A 150 -13.26 12.06 16.58
N PRO A 151 -14.18 12.53 17.44
CA PRO A 151 -14.56 13.95 17.48
C PRO A 151 -13.42 14.88 17.89
N ASN A 152 -12.55 14.40 18.79
CA ASN A 152 -11.42 15.14 19.37
C ASN A 152 -10.06 14.56 18.97
N GLY A 153 -10.01 13.71 17.93
CA GLY A 153 -8.81 13.00 17.54
C GLY A 153 -8.75 12.73 16.04
N ASP A 154 -8.11 11.63 15.68
CA ASP A 154 -7.95 11.19 14.29
C ASP A 154 -8.36 9.72 14.10
N VAL A 155 -8.19 9.22 12.87
CA VAL A 155 -8.54 7.85 12.50
C VAL A 155 -7.70 6.78 13.23
N PHE A 156 -6.52 7.15 13.75
CA PHE A 156 -5.63 6.26 14.50
C PHE A 156 -5.97 6.23 15.99
N HIS A 157 -6.57 7.30 16.51
CA HIS A 157 -6.98 7.44 17.91
C HIS A 157 -8.50 7.59 18.05
N PRO A 158 -9.29 6.58 17.66
CA PRO A 158 -10.74 6.67 17.76
C PRO A 158 -11.26 6.52 19.19
N ARG A 159 -12.37 7.17 19.49
CA ARG A 159 -13.11 7.00 20.74
C ARG A 159 -13.63 5.57 20.84
N LYS A 160 -13.59 4.99 22.05
CA LYS A 160 -14.26 3.73 22.36
C LYS A 160 -15.78 3.91 22.26
N ILE A 161 -16.45 3.06 21.47
CA ILE A 161 -17.90 3.09 21.26
C ILE A 161 -18.44 1.69 21.41
N ASN A 162 -19.59 1.56 22.08
CA ASN A 162 -20.31 0.31 22.18
C ASN A 162 -21.01 0.01 20.85
N LYS A 163 -20.76 -1.18 20.28
CA LYS A 163 -21.34 -1.68 19.02
C LYS A 163 -21.07 -0.78 17.80
N PRO A 164 -19.81 -0.62 17.37
CA PRO A 164 -19.52 0.02 16.08
C PRO A 164 -20.04 -0.82 14.91
N PHE A 165 -20.46 -0.15 13.84
CA PHE A 165 -20.87 -0.81 12.59
C PHE A 165 -19.68 -1.57 11.97
N PHE A 166 -19.98 -2.68 11.29
CA PHE A 166 -18.97 -3.57 10.68
C PHE A 166 -17.94 -2.81 9.82
N THR A 167 -18.39 -1.88 8.97
CA THR A 167 -17.51 -1.10 8.12
C THR A 167 -16.50 -0.27 8.93
N TRP A 168 -16.90 0.27 10.07
CA TRP A 168 -16.00 1.00 10.96
C TRP A 168 -15.00 0.06 11.62
N GLN A 169 -15.43 -1.12 12.10
CA GLN A 169 -14.52 -2.11 12.68
C GLN A 169 -13.40 -2.48 11.69
N SER A 170 -13.74 -2.70 10.41
CA SER A 170 -12.73 -2.96 9.37
C SER A 170 -11.77 -1.79 9.17
N ILE A 171 -12.29 -0.54 9.17
CA ILE A 171 -11.47 0.66 9.02
C ILE A 171 -10.54 0.86 10.22
N ALA A 172 -11.07 0.75 11.44
CA ALA A 172 -10.31 0.89 12.67
C ALA A 172 -9.21 -0.16 12.78
N LYS A 173 -9.51 -1.42 12.42
CA LYS A 173 -8.50 -2.49 12.38
C LYS A 173 -7.40 -2.19 11.35
N ALA A 174 -7.78 -1.75 10.15
CA ALA A 174 -6.80 -1.35 9.13
C ALA A 174 -5.94 -0.16 9.59
N ALA A 175 -6.56 0.85 10.22
CA ALA A 175 -5.85 2.01 10.75
C ALA A 175 -4.85 1.60 11.85
N SER A 176 -5.26 0.76 12.80
CA SER A 176 -4.35 0.26 13.84
C SER A 176 -3.17 -0.52 13.25
N THR A 177 -3.42 -1.36 12.24
CA THR A 177 -2.38 -2.18 11.61
C THR A 177 -1.38 -1.33 10.81
N LEU A 178 -1.85 -0.23 10.21
CA LEU A 178 -1.01 0.64 9.38
C LEU A 178 -0.37 1.79 10.16
N SER A 179 -0.78 2.04 11.40
CA SER A 179 -0.37 3.19 12.21
C SER A 179 1.15 3.40 12.25
N GLU A 180 1.92 2.33 12.46
CA GLU A 180 3.40 2.38 12.52
C GLU A 180 4.08 2.73 11.19
N GLY A 181 3.42 2.54 10.05
CA GLY A 181 3.96 2.96 8.75
C GLY A 181 3.69 4.43 8.42
N PHE A 182 2.84 5.09 9.22
CA PHE A 182 2.58 6.52 9.13
C PHE A 182 3.39 7.30 10.16
N GLY A 183 3.82 8.49 9.77
CA GLY A 183 4.29 9.49 10.72
C GLY A 183 4.00 10.90 10.23
N TRP A 184 4.85 11.85 10.59
CA TRP A 184 4.61 13.26 10.39
C TRP A 184 5.68 13.94 9.57
N ASN A 185 5.22 14.84 8.70
CA ASN A 185 5.98 15.94 8.18
C ASN A 185 5.55 17.20 8.94
N VAL A 186 6.46 17.75 9.74
CA VAL A 186 6.13 18.79 10.73
C VAL A 186 6.00 20.13 10.05
N GLY A 187 4.84 20.75 10.18
CA GLY A 187 4.54 22.10 9.71
C GLY A 187 4.46 23.05 10.90
N ASN A 188 3.26 23.46 11.30
CA ASN A 188 3.07 24.39 12.42
C ASN A 188 3.23 23.76 13.82
N GLY A 189 3.37 22.43 13.92
CA GLY A 189 3.60 21.69 15.15
C GLY A 189 2.40 21.64 16.10
N ARG A 190 1.19 22.02 15.64
CA ARG A 190 -0.02 22.08 16.49
C ARG A 190 -0.82 20.78 16.50
N SER A 191 -0.57 19.88 15.57
CA SER A 191 -1.32 18.64 15.39
C SER A 191 -0.52 17.40 15.77
N VAL A 192 0.76 17.58 16.10
CA VAL A 192 1.71 16.51 16.43
C VAL A 192 1.95 16.48 17.93
N ASP A 193 1.58 15.36 18.55
CA ASP A 193 1.91 15.05 19.94
C ASP A 193 3.29 14.40 19.99
N ILE A 194 4.25 15.05 20.65
CA ILE A 194 5.63 14.56 20.65
C ILE A 194 5.75 13.17 21.29
N TRP A 195 4.90 12.87 22.27
CA TRP A 195 5.01 11.65 23.07
C TRP A 195 4.18 10.50 22.53
N ASN A 196 3.01 10.79 21.97
CA ASN A 196 2.05 9.77 21.57
C ASN A 196 2.09 9.46 20.07
N ASP A 197 2.62 10.34 19.23
CA ASP A 197 2.69 10.09 17.80
C ASP A 197 3.93 9.30 17.38
N ASN A 198 3.78 8.56 16.28
CA ASN A 198 4.86 7.83 15.66
C ASN A 198 5.77 8.77 14.86
N TRP A 199 7.04 8.84 15.27
CA TRP A 199 8.08 9.63 14.63
C TRP A 199 8.91 8.83 13.60
N GLY A 200 8.73 7.52 13.53
CA GLY A 200 9.45 6.65 12.59
C GLY A 200 10.83 6.19 13.06
N PHE A 201 11.18 6.44 14.32
CA PHE A 201 12.40 5.95 14.98
C PHE A 201 12.12 5.67 16.46
N GLU A 202 12.86 4.72 17.06
CA GLU A 202 12.69 4.35 18.46
C GLU A 202 13.20 5.45 19.41
N GLY A 203 12.49 5.66 20.52
CA GLY A 203 12.95 6.51 21.63
C GLY A 203 12.24 7.85 21.82
N LEU A 204 11.57 8.41 20.80
CA LEU A 204 10.78 9.65 20.97
C LEU A 204 9.39 9.42 21.56
N SER A 205 8.73 8.31 21.19
CA SER A 205 7.48 7.89 21.81
C SER A 205 7.77 7.29 23.19
N GLY A 206 8.20 8.16 24.12
CA GLY A 206 8.73 7.79 25.42
C GLY A 206 7.64 7.59 26.46
N SER A 207 7.51 6.37 26.96
CA SER A 207 6.86 6.05 28.24
C SER A 207 7.61 6.63 29.47
N SER A 208 8.81 7.21 29.27
CA SER A 208 9.75 7.54 30.35
C SER A 208 9.90 9.04 30.68
N ILE A 209 9.41 9.97 29.85
CA ILE A 209 9.50 11.41 30.14
C ILE A 209 8.13 12.05 29.90
N ARG A 210 7.27 12.09 30.94
CA ARG A 210 6.00 12.81 30.90
C ARG A 210 6.14 14.17 31.57
N LEU A 211 6.45 15.20 30.78
CA LEU A 211 6.36 16.60 31.20
C LEU A 211 5.14 17.26 30.55
N GLY A 212 3.94 16.90 31.03
CA GLY A 212 2.67 17.51 30.60
C GLY A 212 2.34 17.37 29.11
N GLU A 213 1.27 18.06 28.66
CA GLU A 213 0.94 18.17 27.23
C GLU A 213 2.04 18.97 26.51
N ALA A 214 2.79 18.30 25.63
CA ALA A 214 3.83 18.94 24.83
C ALA A 214 3.56 18.71 23.33
N TRP A 215 2.84 19.66 22.75
CA TRP A 215 2.70 19.77 21.30
C TRP A 215 4.04 20.14 20.65
N CYS A 216 4.29 19.64 19.43
CA CYS A 216 5.53 19.87 18.68
C CYS A 216 5.90 21.36 18.53
N MET A 217 4.92 22.27 18.53
CA MET A 217 5.14 23.72 18.56
C MET A 217 6.05 24.21 19.70
N ARG A 218 6.20 23.45 20.79
CA ARG A 218 7.06 23.82 21.92
C ARG A 218 8.55 23.70 21.57
N ILE A 219 8.89 22.74 20.70
CA ILE A 219 10.25 22.45 20.25
C ILE A 219 10.56 22.96 18.84
N LYS A 220 9.58 23.62 18.18
CA LYS A 220 9.74 24.28 16.88
C LYS A 220 9.96 25.80 17.05
N GLU A 221 10.86 26.38 16.28
CA GLU A 221 11.04 27.83 16.13
C GLU A 221 10.03 28.48 15.18
N ASN A 222 9.86 29.80 15.29
CA ASN A 222 8.94 30.58 14.46
C ASN A 222 9.36 30.71 12.98
N LYS A 223 10.64 30.48 12.65
CA LYS A 223 11.23 30.73 11.30
C LYS A 223 11.76 29.45 10.62
N ASP A 224 11.06 28.33 10.82
CA ASP A 224 11.31 27.03 10.16
C ASP A 224 12.55 26.25 10.65
N GLY A 225 12.90 26.40 11.93
CA GLY A 225 13.94 25.62 12.60
C GLY A 225 13.42 24.82 13.80
N TRP A 226 14.24 23.90 14.29
CA TRP A 226 14.05 23.24 15.58
C TRP A 226 14.69 24.08 16.69
N LYS A 227 14.09 24.15 17.87
CA LYS A 227 14.70 24.78 19.06
C LYS A 227 15.75 23.83 19.63
N GLU A 228 16.94 23.84 19.05
CA GLU A 228 18.00 22.88 19.36
C GLU A 228 18.34 22.84 20.84
N ASP A 229 18.47 24.00 21.49
CA ASP A 229 18.75 24.10 22.93
C ASP A 229 17.68 23.38 23.77
N ARG A 230 16.40 23.57 23.40
CA ARG A 230 15.30 22.96 24.12
C ARG A 230 15.20 21.46 23.88
N ILE A 231 15.54 21.01 22.67
CA ILE A 231 15.58 19.59 22.33
C ILE A 231 16.74 18.91 23.04
N LEU A 232 17.90 19.57 23.09
CA LEU A 232 19.08 19.10 23.82
C LEU A 232 18.77 18.92 25.31
N GLU A 233 18.12 19.91 25.94
CA GLU A 233 17.66 19.82 27.34
C GLU A 233 16.71 18.64 27.59
N LEU A 234 15.79 18.36 26.64
CA LEU A 234 14.73 17.38 26.84
C LEU A 234 15.14 15.94 26.46
N TYR A 235 16.00 15.79 25.46
CA TYR A 235 16.27 14.50 24.82
C TYR A 235 17.77 14.15 24.70
N GLY A 236 18.67 15.07 25.07
CA GLY A 236 20.11 14.86 24.97
C GLY A 236 20.64 14.92 23.52
N GLU A 237 21.96 14.83 23.37
CA GLU A 237 22.65 15.06 22.09
C GLU A 237 22.27 14.06 20.99
N SER A 238 22.17 12.77 21.34
CA SER A 238 21.88 11.72 20.36
C SER A 238 20.52 11.91 19.68
N MET A 239 19.50 12.25 20.47
CA MET A 239 18.14 12.44 19.98
C MET A 239 17.94 13.81 19.33
N ARG A 240 18.65 14.85 19.82
CA ARG A 240 18.72 16.15 19.14
C ARG A 240 19.14 15.98 17.69
N ASP A 241 20.22 15.24 17.44
CA ASP A 241 20.72 15.04 16.08
C ASP A 241 19.72 14.30 15.18
N GLN A 242 18.89 13.42 15.74
CA GLN A 242 17.84 12.73 15.00
C GLN A 242 16.66 13.66 14.69
N ILE A 243 16.17 14.39 15.69
CA ILE A 243 15.05 15.35 15.52
C ILE A 243 15.46 16.45 14.54
N CYS A 244 16.64 17.04 14.69
CA CYS A 244 17.09 18.15 13.84
C CYS A 244 17.30 17.74 12.37
N LYS A 245 17.49 16.45 12.08
CA LYS A 245 17.54 15.93 10.71
C LYS A 245 16.17 15.77 10.06
N MET A 246 15.09 15.85 10.84
CA MET A 246 13.75 15.74 10.29
C MET A 246 13.41 16.99 9.47
N PRO A 247 12.94 16.80 8.23
CA PRO A 247 12.51 17.92 7.41
C PRO A 247 11.29 18.61 8.03
N ILE A 248 11.32 19.93 8.07
CA ILE A 248 10.20 20.79 8.45
C ILE A 248 9.58 21.37 7.18
N LEU A 249 8.25 21.41 7.11
CA LEU A 249 7.52 22.16 6.09
C LEU A 249 7.68 23.66 6.36
N HIS A 250 8.29 24.36 5.39
CA HIS A 250 8.43 25.80 5.39
C HIS A 250 7.08 26.53 5.23
N ASN A 251 7.04 27.83 5.52
CA ASN A 251 5.89 28.72 5.26
C ASN A 251 4.60 28.43 6.06
N SER A 252 4.71 27.94 7.30
CA SER A 252 3.56 27.76 8.21
C SER A 252 2.45 26.83 7.69
N HIS A 253 2.76 25.89 6.79
CA HIS A 253 1.80 24.85 6.41
C HIS A 253 1.36 24.03 7.64
N ALA A 254 0.13 23.53 7.62
CA ALA A 254 -0.35 22.63 8.67
C ALA A 254 0.42 21.30 8.64
N ASP A 255 0.59 20.66 9.80
CA ASP A 255 1.25 19.35 9.91
C ASP A 255 0.58 18.32 8.98
N GLN A 256 1.39 17.51 8.31
CA GLN A 256 0.91 16.51 7.34
C GLN A 256 1.30 15.10 7.76
N ARG A 257 0.35 14.17 7.70
CA ARG A 257 0.64 12.74 7.86
C ARG A 257 1.29 12.21 6.58
N ILE A 258 2.41 11.52 6.72
CA ILE A 258 3.15 10.90 5.62
C ILE A 258 3.28 9.40 5.82
N TRP A 259 3.41 8.68 4.71
CA TRP A 259 3.71 7.25 4.69
C TRP A 259 5.22 7.05 4.51
N PHE A 260 5.90 6.50 5.52
CA PHE A 260 7.36 6.37 5.53
C PHE A 260 7.88 5.44 4.42
N HIS A 261 7.11 4.43 4.03
CA HIS A 261 7.54 3.44 3.05
C HIS A 261 7.26 3.86 1.60
N ASN A 262 7.36 5.17 1.32
CA ASN A 262 7.35 5.77 -0.01
C ASN A 262 8.22 7.04 0.01
N PRO A 263 9.22 7.19 -0.89
CA PRO A 263 10.07 8.37 -0.93
C PRO A 263 9.31 9.70 -1.06
N CYS A 264 8.14 9.68 -1.69
CA CYS A 264 7.30 10.88 -1.84
C CYS A 264 6.31 11.09 -0.68
N GLY A 265 6.36 10.26 0.37
CA GLY A 265 5.45 10.34 1.53
C GLY A 265 3.99 9.94 1.26
N PHE A 266 3.65 9.55 0.03
CA PHE A 266 2.27 9.17 -0.33
C PHE A 266 1.95 7.72 0.02
N PHE A 267 0.79 7.52 0.63
CA PHE A 267 0.27 6.16 0.84
C PHE A 267 -0.16 5.50 -0.47
N SER A 268 0.22 4.24 -0.64
CA SER A 268 -0.35 3.38 -1.67
C SER A 268 -0.63 2.00 -1.08
N THR A 269 -1.66 1.33 -1.58
CA THR A 269 -1.96 -0.06 -1.18
C THR A 269 -0.76 -0.96 -1.44
N LYS A 270 -0.02 -0.75 -2.54
CA LYS A 270 1.19 -1.50 -2.88
C LYS A 270 2.26 -1.38 -1.80
N THR A 271 2.67 -0.15 -1.46
CA THR A 271 3.70 0.10 -0.45
C THR A 271 3.27 -0.35 0.94
N ALA A 272 1.97 -0.24 1.26
CA ALA A 272 1.41 -0.77 2.48
C ALA A 272 1.51 -2.30 2.58
N TYR A 273 1.14 -3.03 1.53
CA TYR A 273 1.29 -4.48 1.51
C TYR A 273 2.75 -4.92 1.56
N SER A 274 3.63 -4.28 0.79
CA SER A 274 5.07 -4.57 0.84
C SER A 274 5.64 -4.38 2.24
N TRP A 275 5.28 -3.28 2.91
CA TRP A 275 5.68 -3.03 4.29
C TRP A 275 5.08 -4.06 5.26
N LEU A 276 3.80 -4.40 5.16
CA LEU A 276 3.18 -5.40 6.04
C LEU A 276 3.81 -6.78 5.87
N ILE A 277 4.15 -7.17 4.65
CA ILE A 277 4.86 -8.43 4.37
C ILE A 277 6.26 -8.39 4.97
N LEU A 278 6.99 -7.27 4.82
CA LEU A 278 8.30 -7.10 5.44
C LEU A 278 8.20 -7.15 6.96
N LYS A 279 7.28 -6.39 7.57
CA LYS A 279 7.01 -6.40 9.01
C LYS A 279 6.63 -7.80 9.49
N GLN A 280 5.83 -8.54 8.73
CA GLN A 280 5.50 -9.92 9.08
C GLN A 280 6.71 -10.86 8.95
N LYS A 281 7.59 -10.66 7.97
CA LYS A 281 8.81 -11.46 7.82
C LYS A 281 9.85 -11.17 8.91
N LEU A 282 10.01 -9.89 9.25
CA LEU A 282 11.00 -9.41 10.22
C LEU A 282 10.51 -9.56 11.68
N GLY A 283 9.22 -9.38 11.94
CA GLY A 283 8.64 -9.37 13.29
C GLY A 283 8.20 -10.72 13.84
N HIS A 284 8.37 -11.82 13.11
CA HIS A 284 7.86 -13.13 13.53
C HIS A 284 8.92 -14.17 13.90
N ASP A 285 10.22 -13.87 13.86
CA ASP A 285 11.25 -14.93 13.91
C ASP A 285 10.91 -16.07 12.93
N ASN A 286 10.32 -15.74 11.77
CA ASN A 286 9.79 -16.73 10.82
C ASN A 286 10.91 -17.51 10.14
N LEU A 287 12.14 -17.03 10.24
CA LEU A 287 13.30 -17.80 9.84
C LEU A 287 13.51 -18.88 10.90
N PRO A 288 13.59 -20.16 10.51
CA PRO A 288 13.69 -21.29 11.43
C PRO A 288 15.10 -21.35 12.04
N THR A 289 15.43 -20.38 12.89
CA THR A 289 16.69 -20.40 13.63
C THR A 289 16.62 -21.43 14.75
N TYR A 290 17.75 -22.00 15.15
CA TYR A 290 17.76 -23.03 16.19
C TYR A 290 17.28 -22.52 17.54
N ASP A 291 17.45 -21.23 17.85
CA ASP A 291 16.84 -20.60 19.03
C ASP A 291 15.30 -20.64 18.96
N LYS A 292 14.72 -20.38 17.78
CA LYS A 292 13.27 -20.47 17.60
C LYS A 292 12.77 -21.91 17.64
N ILE A 293 13.50 -22.85 17.03
CA ILE A 293 13.14 -24.27 17.06
C ILE A 293 13.23 -24.79 18.50
N ALA A 294 14.24 -24.38 19.27
CA ALA A 294 14.37 -24.71 20.69
C ALA A 294 13.24 -24.14 21.55
N SER A 295 12.69 -22.97 21.20
CA SER A 295 11.49 -22.44 21.87
C SER A 295 10.21 -23.24 21.61
N ILE A 296 10.20 -24.10 20.58
CA ILE A 296 9.04 -24.91 20.17
C ILE A 296 9.23 -26.38 20.56
N ARG A 297 10.47 -26.88 20.58
CA ARG A 297 10.82 -28.28 20.85
C ARG A 297 11.70 -28.38 22.09
N ASP A 298 11.16 -28.95 23.15
CA ASP A 298 11.91 -29.23 24.36
C ASP A 298 13.10 -30.16 24.08
N GLY A 299 14.27 -29.83 24.64
CA GLY A 299 15.51 -30.57 24.45
C GLY A 299 16.25 -30.33 23.14
N PHE A 300 15.80 -29.39 22.29
CA PHE A 300 16.50 -29.04 21.05
C PHE A 300 17.65 -28.06 21.32
N ASN A 301 18.82 -28.33 20.71
CA ASN A 301 20.00 -27.49 20.88
C ASN A 301 19.84 -26.16 20.12
N SER A 302 19.99 -25.04 20.83
CA SER A 302 19.87 -23.69 20.26
C SER A 302 21.18 -23.12 19.71
N THR A 303 22.32 -23.84 19.80
CA THR A 303 23.59 -23.34 19.25
C THR A 303 23.61 -23.27 17.73
N CYS A 304 24.23 -22.22 17.22
CA CYS A 304 24.42 -21.96 15.81
C CYS A 304 25.19 -23.11 15.11
N PRO A 305 24.63 -23.75 14.08
CA PRO A 305 25.30 -24.84 13.36
C PRO A 305 26.50 -24.36 12.52
N ARG A 306 26.66 -23.02 12.37
CA ARG A 306 27.79 -22.45 11.62
C ARG A 306 28.99 -22.24 12.52
N CYS A 307 28.83 -21.55 13.65
CA CYS A 307 29.97 -21.21 14.51
C CYS A 307 30.08 -22.07 15.77
N GLU A 308 29.03 -22.80 16.15
CA GLU A 308 28.96 -23.67 17.33
C GLU A 308 29.19 -22.97 18.68
N ASN A 309 29.36 -21.65 18.70
CA ASN A 309 29.78 -20.90 19.90
C ASN A 309 28.63 -20.17 20.60
N GLU A 310 27.63 -19.69 19.86
CA GLU A 310 26.54 -18.88 20.39
C GLU A 310 25.18 -19.42 19.98
N ARG A 311 24.12 -18.98 20.67
CA ARG A 311 22.74 -19.29 20.30
C ARG A 311 22.41 -18.71 18.92
N GLU A 312 21.75 -19.52 18.10
CA GLU A 312 21.33 -19.14 16.76
C GLU A 312 20.10 -18.23 16.80
N THR A 313 20.30 -16.97 17.21
CA THR A 313 19.28 -15.94 17.08
C THR A 313 19.25 -15.42 15.64
N LEU A 314 18.16 -14.74 15.26
CA LEU A 314 18.03 -14.16 13.93
C LEU A 314 19.17 -13.20 13.57
N ILE A 315 19.56 -12.35 14.50
CA ILE A 315 20.66 -11.38 14.34
C ILE A 315 22.00 -12.10 14.25
N HIS A 316 22.19 -13.16 15.04
CA HIS A 316 23.38 -13.99 14.94
C HIS A 316 23.53 -14.62 13.56
N VAL A 317 22.47 -15.22 12.99
CA VAL A 317 22.50 -15.84 11.65
C VAL A 317 22.70 -14.83 10.53
N MET A 318 22.18 -13.62 10.70
CA MET A 318 22.27 -12.58 9.67
C MET A 318 23.55 -11.77 9.74
N LYS A 319 24.18 -11.66 10.92
CA LYS A 319 25.27 -10.70 11.15
C LYS A 319 26.32 -11.20 12.13
N ASP A 320 25.95 -11.52 13.38
CA ASP A 320 26.94 -11.66 14.46
C ASP A 320 27.74 -12.97 14.40
N CYS A 321 27.25 -13.97 13.67
CA CYS A 321 27.97 -15.21 13.45
C CYS A 321 29.32 -14.93 12.76
N PRO A 322 30.47 -15.34 13.34
CA PRO A 322 31.79 -15.06 12.77
C PRO A 322 31.94 -15.48 11.30
N LYS A 323 31.35 -16.63 10.92
CA LYS A 323 31.36 -17.11 9.54
C LYS A 323 30.51 -16.25 8.60
N VAL A 324 29.41 -15.70 9.09
CA VAL A 324 28.51 -14.82 8.30
C VAL A 324 29.13 -13.44 8.17
N ARG A 325 29.69 -12.92 9.27
CA ARG A 325 30.40 -11.65 9.31
C ARG A 325 31.52 -11.60 8.28
N ALA A 326 32.34 -12.65 8.19
CA ALA A 326 33.40 -12.76 7.18
C ALA A 326 32.86 -12.68 5.73
N VAL A 327 31.69 -13.29 5.46
CA VAL A 327 31.03 -13.22 4.14
C VAL A 327 30.53 -11.81 3.85
N LEU A 328 29.92 -11.14 4.83
CA LEU A 328 29.42 -9.76 4.66
C LEU A 328 30.56 -8.75 4.46
N GLU A 329 31.66 -8.92 5.20
CA GLU A 329 32.88 -8.12 5.05
C GLU A 329 33.48 -8.30 3.65
N HIS A 330 33.55 -9.54 3.16
CA HIS A 330 34.00 -9.82 1.79
C HIS A 330 33.05 -9.26 0.72
N GLY A 331 31.75 -9.21 1.01
CA GLY A 331 30.71 -8.64 0.14
C GLY A 331 30.67 -7.10 0.12
N GLY A 332 31.55 -6.41 0.84
CA GLY A 332 31.63 -4.95 0.86
C GLY A 332 30.49 -4.25 1.63
N PHE A 333 29.85 -4.94 2.57
CA PHE A 333 28.83 -4.33 3.43
C PHE A 333 29.44 -3.28 4.37
N ASN A 334 28.68 -2.21 4.65
CA ASN A 334 29.16 -1.07 5.43
C ASN A 334 29.58 -1.48 6.85
N ASN A 335 30.79 -1.07 7.28
CA ASN A 335 31.33 -1.29 8.63
C ASN A 335 30.40 -0.81 9.75
N ARG A 336 29.58 0.21 9.48
CA ARG A 336 28.57 0.69 10.43
C ARG A 336 27.53 -0.40 10.75
N LEU A 337 27.00 -1.07 9.72
CA LEU A 337 26.08 -2.20 9.87
C LEU A 337 26.74 -3.40 10.56
N LEU A 338 28.06 -3.57 10.46
CA LEU A 338 28.77 -4.68 11.10
C LEU A 338 29.10 -4.42 12.57
N ASN A 339 29.18 -3.15 12.99
CA ASN A 339 29.64 -2.76 14.32
C ASN A 339 28.53 -2.26 15.26
N GLU A 340 27.39 -1.81 14.74
CA GLU A 340 26.26 -1.36 15.58
C GLU A 340 25.58 -2.53 16.32
N LYS A 341 25.13 -2.34 17.56
CA LYS A 341 24.39 -3.38 18.29
C LYS A 341 22.92 -3.32 17.90
N PHE A 342 22.43 -4.33 17.21
CA PHE A 342 21.02 -4.48 16.89
C PHE A 342 20.38 -5.45 17.88
N THR A 343 19.21 -5.09 18.37
CA THR A 343 18.37 -5.96 19.21
C THR A 343 17.23 -6.59 18.40
N ARG A 344 16.90 -6.01 17.24
CA ARG A 344 15.92 -6.51 16.26
C ARG A 344 16.40 -6.26 14.83
N CYS A 345 15.88 -7.00 13.86
CA CYS A 345 16.22 -6.82 12.44
C CYS A 345 15.68 -5.54 11.78
N ILE A 346 14.96 -4.70 12.53
CA ILE A 346 14.37 -3.43 12.05
C ILE A 346 15.12 -2.22 12.63
N ASP A 347 15.97 -2.46 13.64
CA ASP A 347 16.94 -1.48 14.15
C ASP A 347 17.96 -1.14 13.05
#